data_AF-A0A822F8L2-F1
#
_entry.id   AF-A0A822F8L2-F1
#
_cell.length_a   1.000
_cell.length_b   1.000
_cell.length_c   1.000
_cell.angle_alpha   90.00
_cell.angle_beta   90.00
_cell.angle_gamma   90.00
#
_symmetry.space_group_name_H-M   'P 1'
#
loop_
_entity.id
_entity.type
_entity.pdbx_description
1 polymer ?
#
loop_
_entity_poly.entity_id
_entity_poly.type
_entity_poly.pdbx_seq_one_letter_code
_entity_poly.pdbx_strand_id
1 'polypeptide(L)'
;MLNDLFGIQVRSGCSCAGPYVLDLLEIDDEKAEIFTKFITEDSEHRLDKDNDEIPHNALMKPGFTRFNLSYFSNDEEINYILDAVEFLASDGWRFLPLYTYNQENAVWRPRHLSMENHSNAYHSLQMINY
;
A
#
# COMPACT_ATOMS: atom_id res chain seq x y z
N MET A 1 0.85 -6.47 -1.62
CA MET A 1 -0.19 -6.79 -2.62
C MET A 1 0.36 -7.32 -3.94
N LEU A 2 1.10 -6.54 -4.76
CA LEU A 2 1.69 -7.06 -6.03
C LEU A 2 2.49 -8.35 -5.83
N ASN A 3 3.38 -8.35 -4.83
CA ASN A 3 4.12 -9.56 -4.43
C ASN A 3 3.19 -10.69 -3.94
N ASP A 4 2.24 -10.37 -3.08
CA ASP A 4 1.44 -11.38 -2.36
C ASP A 4 0.43 -12.09 -3.27
N LEU A 5 -0.09 -11.40 -4.29
CA LEU A 5 -1.10 -11.92 -5.21
C LEU A 5 -0.52 -12.40 -6.55
N PHE A 6 0.53 -11.74 -7.04
CA PHE A 6 1.07 -11.97 -8.38
C PHE A 6 2.56 -12.35 -8.39
N GLY A 7 3.22 -12.40 -7.22
CA GLY A 7 4.67 -12.68 -7.15
C GLY A 7 5.56 -11.57 -7.72
N ILE A 8 4.99 -10.41 -8.07
CA ILE A 8 5.72 -9.30 -8.68
C ILE A 8 6.42 -8.49 -7.59
N GLN A 9 7.75 -8.50 -7.61
CA GLN A 9 8.59 -7.73 -6.69
C GLN A 9 8.69 -6.27 -7.14
N VAL A 10 8.33 -5.34 -6.25
CA VAL A 10 8.41 -3.90 -6.51
C VAL A 10 9.10 -3.20 -5.36
N ARG A 11 9.62 -1.99 -5.62
CA ARG A 11 10.22 -1.14 -4.59
C ARG A 11 9.25 -0.03 -4.25
N SER A 12 8.96 0.13 -2.96
CA SER A 12 8.25 1.31 -2.46
C SER A 12 8.99 2.58 -2.86
N GLY A 13 8.24 3.63 -3.11
CA GLY A 13 8.78 4.96 -3.32
C GLY A 13 9.62 5.44 -2.15
N CYS A 14 10.73 6.11 -2.43
CA CYS A 14 11.51 6.80 -1.41
C CYS A 14 10.89 8.18 -1.14
N SER A 15 10.79 8.57 0.14
CA SER A 15 10.34 9.92 0.54
C SER A 15 11.18 11.04 -0.09
N CYS A 16 12.42 10.74 -0.51
CA CYS A 16 13.31 11.64 -1.20
C CYS A 16 12.83 12.08 -2.60
N ALA A 17 11.86 11.37 -3.18
CA ALA A 17 11.19 11.77 -4.43
C ALA A 17 9.86 12.50 -4.17
N GLY A 18 9.68 13.09 -2.98
CA GLY A 18 8.43 13.74 -2.55
C GLY A 18 7.81 14.69 -3.59
N PRO A 19 8.55 15.68 -4.13
CA PRO A 19 7.99 16.61 -5.12
C PRO A 19 7.43 15.91 -6.37
N TYR A 20 8.12 14.89 -6.88
CA TYR A 20 7.67 14.14 -8.04
C TYR A 20 6.34 13.41 -7.79
N VAL A 21 6.12 12.94 -6.56
CA VAL A 21 4.89 12.25 -6.17
C VAL A 21 3.73 13.22 -6.05
N LEU A 22 3.98 14.41 -5.51
CA LEU A 22 2.96 15.47 -5.44
C LEU A 22 2.51 15.86 -6.85
N ASP A 23 3.47 16.08 -7.76
CA ASP A 23 3.18 16.36 -9.16
C ASP A 23 2.40 15.21 -9.83
N LEU A 24 2.83 13.96 -9.63
CA LEU A 24 2.20 12.78 -10.22
C LEU A 24 0.76 12.55 -9.72
N LEU A 25 0.49 12.90 -8.46
CA LEU A 25 -0.81 12.75 -7.83
C LEU A 25 -1.69 14.02 -7.95
N GLU A 26 -1.22 15.03 -8.70
CA GLU A 26 -1.89 16.33 -8.85
C GLU A 26 -2.23 16.99 -7.48
N ILE A 27 -1.31 16.83 -6.54
CA ILE A 27 -1.37 17.44 -5.21
C ILE A 27 -0.65 18.78 -5.29
N ASP A 28 -1.43 19.84 -5.51
CA ASP A 28 -0.98 21.22 -5.39
C ASP A 28 -0.59 21.61 -3.95
N ASP A 29 0.03 22.78 -3.78
CA ASP A 29 0.50 23.26 -2.48
C ASP A 29 -0.63 23.35 -1.43
N GLU A 30 -1.85 23.71 -1.86
CA GLU A 30 -3.02 23.80 -0.97
C GLU A 30 -3.42 22.41 -0.45
N LYS A 31 -3.53 21.41 -1.33
CA LYS A 31 -3.78 20.02 -0.93
C LYS A 31 -2.64 19.47 -0.08
N ALA A 32 -1.39 19.78 -0.42
CA ALA A 32 -0.24 19.34 0.35
C ALA A 32 -0.28 19.89 1.79
N GLU A 33 -0.69 21.15 1.96
CA GLU A 33 -0.89 21.76 3.28
C GLU A 33 -2.02 21.06 4.06
N ILE A 34 -3.14 20.76 3.40
CA ILE A 34 -4.26 20.02 3.99
C ILE A 34 -3.82 18.63 4.47
N PHE A 35 -3.13 17.86 3.61
CA PHE A 35 -2.60 16.55 3.99
C PHE A 35 -1.62 16.64 5.15
N THR A 36 -0.73 17.64 5.11
CA THR A 36 0.26 17.86 6.18
C THR A 36 -0.45 18.12 7.50
N LYS A 37 -1.37 19.09 7.54
CA LYS A 37 -2.18 19.41 8.73
C LYS A 37 -2.91 18.18 9.25
N PHE A 38 -3.64 17.47 8.38
CA PHE A 38 -4.38 16.28 8.78
C PHE A 38 -3.49 15.18 9.39
N ILE A 39 -2.27 14.99 8.86
CA ILE A 39 -1.33 14.00 9.37
C ILE A 39 -0.68 14.47 10.68
N THR A 40 -0.39 15.77 10.84
CA THR A 40 0.33 16.33 12.00
C THR A 40 -0.56 16.77 13.16
N GLU A 41 -1.85 17.07 12.94
CA GLU A 41 -2.79 17.54 13.97
C GLU A 41 -2.84 16.61 15.19
N ASP A 42 -2.75 15.30 14.99
CA ASP A 42 -2.74 14.31 16.07
C ASP A 42 -1.38 14.24 16.82
N SER A 43 -0.29 14.70 16.18
CA SER A 43 1.04 14.74 16.80
C SER A 43 1.27 15.96 17.70
N GLU A 44 0.54 17.06 17.47
CA GLU A 44 0.72 18.30 18.23
C GLU A 44 0.14 18.25 19.65
N HIS A 45 -0.86 17.39 19.89
CA HIS A 45 -1.50 17.20 21.18
C HIS A 45 -0.84 16.15 22.09
N ARG A 46 0.23 15.49 21.61
CA ARG A 46 0.97 14.49 22.40
C ARG A 46 2.11 15.16 23.19
N LEU A 47 2.16 14.84 24.48
CA LEU A 47 3.05 15.44 25.47
C LEU A 47 4.54 15.06 25.26
N ASP A 48 4.81 14.00 24.51
CA ASP A 48 6.15 13.46 24.26
C ASP A 48 6.59 13.75 22.81
N LYS A 49 7.03 14.98 22.54
CA LYS A 49 7.52 15.42 21.21
C LYS A 49 8.90 14.87 20.83
N ASP A 50 9.57 14.19 21.76
CA ASP A 50 10.95 13.70 21.60
C ASP A 50 11.05 12.27 21.04
N ASN A 51 9.92 11.57 20.86
CA ASN A 51 9.91 10.28 20.18
C ASN A 51 9.55 10.46 18.70
N ASP A 52 10.28 9.79 17.81
CA ASP A 52 9.94 9.56 16.39
C ASP A 52 8.69 8.67 16.24
N GLU A 53 7.63 8.94 17.02
CA GLU A 53 6.38 8.23 16.99
C GLU A 53 5.61 8.54 15.70
N ILE A 54 5.09 7.49 15.09
CA ILE A 54 4.32 7.59 13.85
C ILE A 54 2.94 8.18 14.17
N PRO A 55 2.50 9.28 13.51
CA PRO A 55 1.19 9.87 13.73
C PRO A 55 0.05 8.87 13.56
N HIS A 56 -1.06 9.00 14.31
CA HIS A 56 -2.20 8.10 14.14
C HIS A 56 -2.73 8.12 12.71
N ASN A 57 -2.76 9.32 12.13
CA ASN A 57 -3.23 9.57 10.77
C ASN A 57 -2.19 9.24 9.68
N ALA A 58 -1.04 8.63 10.03
CA ALA A 58 0.00 8.26 9.05
C ALA A 58 -0.51 7.32 7.95
N LEU A 59 -1.60 6.57 8.21
CA LEU A 59 -2.26 5.75 7.19
C LEU A 59 -2.74 6.57 5.98
N MET A 60 -3.10 7.83 6.19
CA MET A 60 -3.62 8.71 5.14
C MET A 60 -2.50 9.38 4.33
N LYS A 61 -1.23 9.10 4.65
CA LYS A 61 -0.09 9.58 3.88
C LYS A 61 -0.13 8.95 2.48
N PRO A 62 -0.12 9.75 1.40
CA PRO A 62 -0.07 9.20 0.06
C PRO A 62 1.21 8.38 -0.13
N GLY A 63 1.03 7.16 -0.64
CA GLY A 63 2.10 6.22 -0.94
C GLY A 63 2.19 5.96 -2.44
N PHE A 64 3.36 5.55 -2.89
CA PHE A 64 3.58 5.13 -4.26
C PHE A 64 4.59 3.98 -4.32
N THR A 65 4.55 3.23 -5.41
CA THR A 65 5.52 2.19 -5.72
C THR A 65 6.09 2.43 -7.11
N ARG A 66 7.33 2.02 -7.35
CA ARG A 66 7.94 2.04 -8.67
C ARG A 66 8.23 0.61 -9.12
N PHE A 67 7.85 0.31 -10.35
CA PHE A 67 8.28 -0.88 -11.07
C PHE A 67 8.99 -0.48 -12.36
N ASN A 68 9.72 -1.42 -12.96
CA ASN A 68 10.47 -1.22 -14.20
C ASN A 68 10.13 -2.36 -15.15
N LEU A 69 9.88 -2.03 -16.41
CA LEU A 69 9.71 -3.01 -17.48
C LEU A 69 11.07 -3.19 -18.17
N SER A 70 11.60 -4.41 -18.14
CA SER A 70 12.86 -4.73 -18.80
C SER A 70 12.69 -4.66 -20.31
N TYR A 71 13.66 -4.06 -21.00
CA TYR A 71 13.68 -4.03 -22.47
C TYR A 71 13.69 -5.44 -23.08
N PHE A 72 14.22 -6.42 -22.36
CA PHE A 72 14.31 -7.81 -22.81
C PHE A 72 13.08 -8.65 -22.45
N SER A 73 12.11 -8.09 -21.71
CA SER A 73 10.88 -8.80 -21.41
C SER A 73 10.04 -8.93 -22.67
N ASN A 74 9.41 -10.09 -22.84
CA ASN A 74 8.49 -10.31 -23.93
C ASN A 74 7.12 -9.66 -23.62
N ASP A 75 6.28 -9.55 -24.64
CA ASP A 75 4.96 -8.92 -24.51
C ASP A 75 4.07 -9.66 -23.50
N GLU A 76 4.23 -10.97 -23.34
CA GLU A 76 3.45 -11.79 -22.41
C GLU A 76 3.77 -11.42 -20.95
N GLU A 77 5.06 -11.27 -20.61
CA GLU A 77 5.52 -10.82 -19.30
C GLU A 77 5.08 -9.38 -19.01
N ILE A 78 5.19 -8.50 -20.01
CA ILE A 78 4.76 -7.10 -19.87
C ILE A 78 3.26 -7.04 -19.62
N ASN A 79 2.45 -7.73 -20.41
CA ASN A 79 1.00 -7.77 -20.26
C ASN A 79 0.61 -8.34 -18.90
N TYR A 80 1.27 -9.40 -18.43
CA TYR A 80 1.03 -9.95 -17.09
C TYR A 80 1.23 -8.90 -15.98
N ILE A 81 2.30 -8.10 -16.07
CA ILE A 81 2.57 -7.04 -15.09
C ILE A 81 1.50 -5.94 -15.16
N LEU A 82 1.10 -5.53 -16.37
CA LEU A 82 0.09 -4.50 -16.58
C LEU A 82 -1.29 -4.96 -16.07
N ASP A 83 -1.70 -6.19 -16.40
CA ASP A 83 -2.95 -6.79 -15.94
C ASP A 83 -2.99 -6.88 -14.41
N ALA A 84 -1.88 -7.24 -13.77
CA ALA A 84 -1.77 -7.27 -12.30
C ALA A 84 -1.92 -5.87 -11.68
N VAL A 85 -1.35 -4.84 -12.30
CA VAL A 85 -1.48 -3.45 -11.84
C VAL A 85 -2.92 -2.96 -12.04
N GLU A 86 -3.54 -3.22 -13.19
CA GLU A 86 -4.92 -2.86 -13.48
C GLU A 86 -5.90 -3.54 -12.51
N PHE A 87 -5.70 -4.83 -12.23
CA PHE A 87 -6.49 -5.58 -11.26
C PHE A 87 -6.40 -4.95 -9.87
N LEU A 88 -5.20 -4.60 -9.41
CA LEU A 88 -5.04 -3.97 -8.09
C LEU A 88 -5.62 -2.55 -8.03
N ALA A 89 -5.50 -1.78 -9.10
CA ALA A 89 -6.09 -0.45 -9.19
C ALA A 89 -7.63 -0.51 -9.12
N SER A 90 -8.23 -1.54 -9.74
CA SER A 90 -9.69 -1.70 -9.81
C SER A 90 -10.28 -2.37 -8.58
N ASP A 91 -9.68 -3.47 -8.13
CA ASP A 91 -10.25 -4.40 -7.15
C ASP A 91 -9.38 -4.61 -5.90
N GLY A 92 -8.19 -3.99 -5.83
CA GLY A 92 -7.26 -4.17 -4.71
C GLY A 92 -7.87 -3.83 -3.34
N TRP A 93 -8.76 -2.84 -3.28
CA TRP A 93 -9.45 -2.45 -2.03
C TRP A 93 -10.27 -3.60 -1.41
N ARG A 94 -10.76 -4.55 -2.22
CA ARG A 94 -11.52 -5.71 -1.74
C ARG A 94 -10.70 -6.65 -0.87
N PHE A 95 -9.38 -6.60 -1.00
CA PHE A 95 -8.46 -7.45 -0.26
C PHE A 95 -8.03 -6.83 1.08
N LEU A 96 -8.34 -5.56 1.36
CA LEU A 96 -8.00 -4.89 2.62
C LEU A 96 -8.37 -5.70 3.88
N PRO A 97 -9.51 -6.42 3.96
CA PRO A 97 -9.84 -7.27 5.12
C PRO A 97 -8.82 -8.39 5.40
N LEU A 98 -8.08 -8.83 4.38
CA LEU A 98 -7.02 -9.85 4.49
C LEU A 98 -5.71 -9.28 5.05
N TYR A 99 -5.61 -7.97 5.25
CA TYR A 99 -4.44 -7.31 5.80
C TYR A 99 -4.77 -6.68 7.16
N THR A 100 -3.74 -6.39 7.94
CA THR A 100 -3.82 -5.64 9.19
C THR A 100 -2.75 -4.55 9.17
N TYR A 101 -3.16 -3.33 9.47
CA TYR A 101 -2.25 -2.19 9.60
C TYR A 101 -1.68 -2.16 11.02
N ASN A 102 -0.35 -2.13 11.15
CA ASN A 102 0.33 -1.91 12.41
C ASN A 102 0.68 -0.42 12.54
N GLN A 103 0.03 0.26 13.49
CA GLN A 103 0.19 1.68 13.74
C GLN A 103 1.60 2.05 14.26
N GLU A 104 2.26 1.17 15.00
CA GLU A 104 3.56 1.43 15.62
C GLU A 104 4.67 1.63 14.58
N ASN A 105 4.54 1.00 13.41
CA ASN A 105 5.54 1.05 12.34
C ASN A 105 4.98 1.46 10.97
N ALA A 106 3.70 1.83 10.87
CA ALA A 106 3.00 2.13 9.63
C ALA A 106 3.10 1.03 8.55
N VAL A 107 3.17 -0.25 8.96
CA VAL A 107 3.31 -1.38 8.03
C VAL A 107 2.02 -2.17 7.93
N TRP A 108 1.62 -2.45 6.70
CA TRP A 108 0.59 -3.44 6.39
C TRP A 108 1.17 -4.86 6.40
N ARG A 109 0.55 -5.76 7.14
CA ARG A 109 0.90 -7.19 7.16
C ARG A 109 -0.27 -8.04 6.71
N PRO A 110 -0.05 -9.10 5.91
CA PRO A 110 -1.06 -10.11 5.68
C PRO A 110 -1.53 -10.67 7.02
N ARG A 111 -2.84 -10.83 7.18
CA ARG A 111 -3.41 -11.51 8.34
C ARG A 111 -3.09 -13.00 8.20
N HIS A 112 -2.23 -13.52 9.07
CA HIS A 112 -2.08 -14.97 9.17
C HIS A 112 -3.39 -15.57 9.67
N LEU A 113 -4.07 -16.35 8.81
CA LEU A 113 -5.12 -17.25 9.26
C LEU A 113 -4.42 -18.37 10.05
N SER A 114 -4.52 -18.34 11.38
CA SER A 114 -4.06 -19.45 12.21
C SER A 114 -4.83 -20.71 11.81
N MET A 115 -4.13 -21.72 11.31
CA MET A 115 -4.67 -23.05 10.98
C MET A 115 -5.00 -23.88 12.24
N GLU A 116 -5.63 -23.28 13.25
CA GLU A 116 -6.00 -24.01 14.48
C GLU A 116 -7.41 -24.61 14.45
N ASN A 117 -8.23 -24.28 13.45
CA ASN A 117 -9.57 -24.88 13.30
C ASN A 117 -9.71 -25.58 11.94
N HIS A 118 -9.05 -26.73 11.81
CA HIS A 118 -9.36 -27.72 10.77
C HIS A 118 -10.76 -28.31 11.01
N SER A 119 -11.79 -27.59 10.55
CA SER A 119 -13.06 -28.19 10.13
C SER A 119 -13.75 -27.41 9.01
N ASN A 120 -13.38 -26.16 8.74
CA ASN A 120 -13.96 -25.36 7.66
C ASN A 120 -12.88 -24.52 6.95
N ALA A 121 -11.84 -25.15 6.40
CA ALA A 121 -10.93 -24.51 5.45
C ALA A 121 -11.62 -24.37 4.07
N TYR A 122 -12.71 -23.60 4.05
CA TYR A 122 -13.25 -22.98 2.84
C TYR A 122 -12.79 -21.52 2.95
N HIS A 123 -11.73 -21.08 2.29
CA HIS A 123 -11.70 -20.95 0.85
C HIS A 123 -10.27 -20.85 0.33
N SER A 124 -9.95 -21.74 -0.61
CA SER A 124 -9.01 -21.47 -1.69
C SER A 124 -9.35 -20.12 -2.34
N LEU A 125 -8.36 -19.48 -2.97
CA LEU A 125 -8.50 -18.26 -3.78
C LEU A 125 -9.51 -18.39 -4.96
N GLN A 126 -10.26 -19.49 -5.04
CA GLN A 126 -11.36 -19.74 -5.98
C GLN A 126 -12.64 -18.94 -5.69
N MET A 127 -12.73 -18.17 -4.60
CA MET A 127 -13.87 -17.25 -4.39
C MET A 127 -13.72 -15.88 -5.01
N ILE A 128 -12.55 -15.58 -5.56
CA ILE A 128 -12.38 -14.45 -6.47
C ILE A 128 -12.63 -15.04 -7.85
N ASN A 129 -13.91 -15.17 -8.21
CA ASN A 129 -14.28 -15.58 -9.56
C ASN A 129 -13.79 -14.48 -10.52
N TYR A 130 -12.85 -14.84 -11.40
CA TYR A 130 -12.63 -14.15 -12.68
C TYR A 130 -13.79 -14.44 -13.62
#